data_AF-A0A0C3PZW3-F1
#
_entry.id   AF-A0A0C3PZW3-F1
#
_cell.length_a   1.000
_cell.length_b   1.000
_cell.length_c   1.000
_cell.angle_alpha   90.00
_cell.angle_beta   90.00
_cell.angle_gamma   90.00
#
_symmetry.space_group_name_H-M   'P 1'
#
loop_
_entity.id
_entity.type
_entity.pdbx_description
1 polymer ?
#
loop_
_entity_poly.entity_id
_entity_poly.type
_entity_poly.pdbx_seq_one_letter_code
_entity_poly.pdbx_strand_id
1 'polypeptide(L)' 'DWDALKAELRSYYMGRMWLDQQKLRVKNASYRGSSAPKEQPLEYYIQKLKLLHTAESYTKMELILSIMEGAPKYWHSVI' A
#
# COMPACT_ATOMS: atom_id res chain seq x y z
N ASP A 1 27.15 -2.72 -15.66
CA ASP A 1 25.76 -2.52 -16.10
C ASP A 1 24.96 -1.99 -14.91
N TRP A 2 24.34 -0.82 -15.06
CA TRP A 2 23.61 -0.15 -13.99
C TRP A 2 22.28 -0.83 -13.67
N ASP A 3 21.63 -1.43 -14.67
CA ASP A 3 20.37 -2.12 -14.48
C ASP A 3 20.56 -3.46 -13.77
N ALA A 4 21.67 -4.15 -14.04
CA ALA A 4 22.09 -5.34 -13.31
C ALA A 4 22.36 -5.04 -11.82
N LEU A 5 23.06 -3.94 -11.50
CA LEU A 5 23.31 -3.54 -10.11
C LEU A 5 22.00 -3.21 -9.37
N LYS A 6 21.07 -2.50 -10.03
CA LYS A 6 19.74 -2.22 -9.47
C LYS A 6 18.94 -3.51 -9.24
N ALA A 7 19.02 -4.47 -10.16
CA ALA A 7 18.33 -5.75 -10.03
C ALA A 7 18.86 -6.54 -8.83
N GLU A 8 20.18 -6.60 -8.65
CA GLU A 8 20.81 -7.25 -7.49
C GLU A 8 20.47 -6.54 -6.17
N LEU A 9 20.53 -5.21 -6.12
CA LEU A 9 20.12 -4.44 -4.95
C LEU A 9 18.64 -4.67 -4.60
N ARG A 10 17.77 -4.71 -5.60
CA ARG A 10 16.35 -5.07 -5.40
C ARG A 10 16.21 -6.51 -4.92
N SER A 11 16.91 -7.47 -5.50
CA SER A 11 16.84 -8.87 -5.07
C SER A 11 17.29 -9.04 -3.61
N TYR A 12 18.38 -8.38 -3.24
CA TYR A 12 18.98 -8.45 -1.92
C TYR A 12 18.12 -7.76 -0.84
N TYR A 13 17.64 -6.53 -1.11
CA TYR A 13 16.88 -5.74 -0.13
C TYR A 13 15.36 -5.90 -0.22
N MET A 14 14.84 -6.22 -1.39
CA MET A 14 13.41 -6.38 -1.70
C MET A 14 13.08 -7.85 -2.05
N GLY A 15 13.73 -8.78 -1.36
CA GLY A 15 13.41 -10.21 -1.44
C GLY A 15 12.02 -10.53 -0.87
N ARG A 16 11.64 -11.83 -0.91
CA ARG A 16 10.30 -12.29 -0.49
C ARG A 16 9.89 -11.81 0.90
N MET A 17 10.80 -11.88 1.87
CA MET A 17 10.51 -11.45 3.24
C MET A 17 10.14 -9.97 3.33
N TRP A 18 10.81 -9.12 2.55
CA TRP A 18 10.50 -7.69 2.50
C TRP A 18 9.14 -7.44 1.83
N LEU A 19 8.84 -8.16 0.75
CA LEU A 19 7.53 -8.12 0.09
C LEU A 19 6.41 -8.56 1.04
N ASP A 20 6.60 -9.64 1.79
CA ASP A 20 5.63 -10.14 2.76
C ASP A 20 5.39 -9.13 3.89
N GLN A 21 6.45 -8.45 4.36
CA GLN A 21 6.32 -7.36 5.31
C GLN A 21 5.56 -6.16 4.72
N GLN A 22 5.81 -5.79 3.45
CA GLN A 22 5.05 -4.71 2.82
C GLN A 22 3.58 -5.10 2.63
N LYS A 23 3.27 -6.33 2.25
CA LYS A 23 1.89 -6.84 2.17
C LYS A 23 1.17 -6.73 3.52
N LEU A 24 1.85 -7.11 4.60
CA LEU A 24 1.29 -7.00 5.95
C LEU A 24 1.04 -5.53 6.34
N ARG A 25 1.98 -4.63 6.02
CA ARG A 25 1.83 -3.19 6.28
C ARG A 25 0.69 -2.58 5.46
N VAL A 26 0.58 -2.94 4.18
CA VAL A 26 -0.54 -2.55 3.31
C VAL A 26 -1.85 -3.00 3.94
N LYS A 27 -1.97 -4.28 4.32
CA LYS A 27 -3.18 -4.84 4.92
C LYS A 27 -3.61 -4.12 6.20
N ASN A 28 -2.64 -3.78 7.06
CA ASN A 28 -2.91 -3.14 8.34
C ASN A 28 -3.06 -1.61 8.26
N ALA A 29 -2.73 -0.98 7.11
CA ALA A 29 -2.86 0.45 6.95
C ALA A 29 -4.34 0.87 6.86
N SER A 30 -4.79 1.64 7.84
CA SER A 30 -6.14 2.20 7.92
C SER A 30 -6.10 3.72 7.97
N TYR A 31 -7.17 4.34 7.49
CA TYR A 31 -7.34 5.79 7.55
C TYR A 31 -7.24 6.27 8.98
N ARG A 32 -6.40 7.29 9.22
CA ARG A 32 -6.14 7.82 10.56
C ARG A 32 -5.70 6.75 11.56
N GLY A 33 -4.87 5.82 11.11
CA GLY A 33 -4.23 4.83 11.97
C GLY A 33 -3.40 5.45 13.09
N SER A 34 -2.91 4.62 14.01
CA SER A 34 -2.19 5.04 15.22
C SER A 34 -1.01 5.98 14.97
N SER A 35 -0.32 5.85 13.83
CA SER A 35 0.81 6.70 13.46
C SER A 35 0.42 8.04 12.84
N ALA A 36 -0.83 8.22 12.39
CA ALA A 36 -1.27 9.40 11.66
C ALA A 36 -2.74 9.77 11.98
N PRO A 37 -3.09 10.05 13.26
CA PRO A 37 -4.49 10.24 13.67
C PRO A 37 -5.20 11.44 13.02
N LYS A 38 -4.45 12.37 12.41
CA LYS A 38 -4.96 13.57 11.73
C LYS A 38 -4.85 13.50 10.20
N GLU A 39 -4.56 12.33 9.66
CA GLU A 39 -4.45 12.08 8.21
C GLU A 39 -5.69 12.57 7.46
N GLN A 40 -5.46 13.27 6.35
CA GLN A 40 -6.49 13.73 5.43
C GLN A 40 -6.85 12.63 4.42
N PRO A 41 -8.08 12.63 3.88
CA PRO A 41 -8.52 11.60 2.95
C PRO A 41 -7.60 11.39 1.74
N LEU A 42 -7.11 12.49 1.17
CA LEU A 42 -6.19 12.45 0.03
C LEU A 42 -4.82 11.88 0.41
N GLU A 43 -4.31 12.21 1.61
CA GLU A 43 -3.02 11.70 2.10
C GLU A 43 -3.08 10.18 2.26
N TYR A 44 -4.17 9.68 2.85
CA TYR A 44 -4.43 8.25 2.96
C TYR A 44 -4.46 7.56 1.60
N TYR A 45 -5.22 8.11 0.65
CA TYR A 45 -5.30 7.57 -0.70
C TYR A 45 -3.91 7.47 -1.34
N ILE A 46 -3.13 8.55 -1.31
CA ILE A 46 -1.79 8.60 -1.91
C ILE A 46 -0.86 7.59 -1.23
N GLN A 47 -0.87 7.51 0.09
CA GLN A 47 0.02 6.63 0.85
C GLN A 47 -0.34 5.14 0.62
N LYS A 48 -1.61 4.80 0.71
CA LYS A 48 -2.11 3.44 0.47
C LYS A 48 -1.84 2.99 -0.96
N LEU A 49 -2.04 3.87 -1.94
CA LEU A 49 -1.74 3.61 -3.36
C LEU A 49 -0.24 3.34 -3.59
N LYS A 50 0.65 4.14 -3.00
CA LYS A 50 2.11 3.93 -3.08
C LYS A 50 2.51 2.57 -2.50
N LEU A 51 1.93 2.18 -1.36
CA LEU A 51 2.21 0.90 -0.73
C LEU A 51 1.74 -0.29 -1.58
N LEU A 52 0.54 -0.20 -2.16
CA LEU A 52 -0.01 -1.25 -3.03
C LEU A 52 0.83 -1.48 -4.30
N HIS A 53 1.25 -0.41 -4.98
CA HIS A 53 2.13 -0.52 -6.15
C HIS A 53 3.51 -1.09 -5.85
N THR A 54 3.94 -1.02 -4.60
CA THR A 54 5.25 -1.54 -4.18
C THR A 54 5.20 -3.04 -3.91
N ALA A 55 4.04 -3.56 -3.49
CA ALA A 55 3.89 -4.94 -3.06
C ALA A 55 3.56 -5.91 -4.20
N GLU A 56 2.80 -5.47 -5.22
CA GLU A 56 2.29 -6.34 -6.29
C GLU A 56 1.69 -5.55 -7.45
N SER A 57 1.40 -6.25 -8.56
CA SER A 57 0.59 -5.72 -9.65
C SER A 57 -0.90 -5.89 -9.35
N TYR A 58 -1.59 -4.79 -9.06
CA TYR A 58 -3.04 -4.77 -8.85
C TYR A 58 -3.75 -4.22 -10.08
N THR A 59 -4.93 -4.75 -10.41
CA THR A 59 -5.89 -4.10 -11.30
C THR A 59 -6.48 -2.85 -10.64
N LYS A 60 -7.05 -1.93 -11.42
CA LYS A 60 -7.70 -0.72 -10.88
C LYS A 60 -8.81 -1.05 -9.87
N MET A 61 -9.57 -2.12 -10.11
CA MET A 61 -10.66 -2.51 -9.21
C MET A 61 -10.13 -3.09 -7.90
N GLU A 62 -9.11 -3.93 -7.95
CA GLU A 62 -8.45 -4.44 -6.74
C GLU A 62 -7.79 -3.31 -5.94
N LEU A 63 -7.16 -2.32 -6.60
CA LEU A 63 -6.63 -1.13 -5.93
C LEU A 63 -7.73 -0.38 -5.16
N ILE A 64 -8.87 -0.12 -5.80
CA ILE A 64 -10.00 0.58 -5.16
C ILE A 64 -10.49 -0.22 -3.96
N LEU A 65 -10.72 -1.52 -4.12
CA LEU A 65 -11.20 -2.38 -3.03
C LEU A 65 -10.22 -2.41 -1.84
N SER A 66 -8.93 -2.61 -2.10
CA SER A 66 -7.90 -2.62 -1.06
C SER A 66 -7.71 -1.27 -0.36
N ILE A 67 -7.94 -0.15 -1.06
CA ILE A 67 -7.97 1.18 -0.44
C ILE A 67 -9.23 1.32 0.44
N MET A 68 -10.38 0.86 -0.04
CA MET A 68 -11.63 0.96 0.71
C MET A 68 -11.66 0.06 1.96
N GLU A 69 -10.99 -1.09 1.97
CA GLU A 69 -10.91 -1.96 3.16
C GLU A 69 -10.36 -1.24 4.41
N GLY A 70 -9.41 -0.32 4.23
CA GLY A 70 -8.85 0.47 5.34
C GLY A 70 -9.53 1.83 5.52
N ALA A 71 -10.50 2.17 4.67
CA ALA A 71 -11.25 3.41 4.74
C ALA A 71 -12.31 3.35 5.84
N PRO A 72 -12.71 4.50 6.40
CA PRO A 72 -13.76 4.52 7.41
C PRO A 72 -15.12 4.14 6.80
N LYS A 73 -16.00 3.57 7.63
CA LYS A 73 -17.32 3.08 7.18
C LYS A 73 -18.16 4.14 6.48
N TYR A 74 -18.07 5.41 6.89
CA TYR A 74 -18.85 6.50 6.28
C TYR A 74 -18.39 6.89 4.86
N TRP A 75 -17.27 6.36 4.36
CA TRP A 75 -16.89 6.48 2.94
C TRP A 75 -17.47 5.37 2.06
N HIS A 76 -17.86 4.25 2.67
CA HIS A 76 -18.60 3.20 1.99
C HIS A 76 -19.99 3.77 1.78
N SER A 77 -20.19 4.44 0.65
CA SER A 77 -21.46 5.07 0.30
C SER A 77 -22.58 4.06 0.53
N VAL A 78 -23.58 4.44 1.32
CA VAL A 78 -24.84 3.69 1.41
C VAL A 78 -25.47 3.83 0.03
N ILE A 79 -25.38 2.76 -0.76
CA ILE A 79 -26.10 2.63 -2.02
C ILE A 79 -27.59 2.46 -1.71
#